data_AF-A0A9D8SXN3-F1
#
_entry.id   AF-A0A9D8SXN3-F1
#
_cell.length_a   1.000
_cell.length_b   1.000
_cell.length_c   1.000
_cell.angle_alpha   90.00
_cell.angle_beta   90.00
_cell.angle_gamma   90.00
#
_symmetry.space_group_name_H-M   'P 1'
#
loop_
_entity.id
_entity.type
_entity.pdbx_description
1 polymer ?
#
loop_
_entity_poly.entity_id
_entity_poly.type
_entity_poly.pdbx_seq_one_letter_code
_entity_poly.pdbx_strand_id
1 'polypeptide(L)'
;MQDLQKINFRLQTADEIPPALNQADCPWQDIAHCNWPEKFPYRPKVAFRIAYTDDALLLHYRVEEECIMALAEDNGPIWTDSCVECFISPAEDGYYYNIEANCIGNMLIGCGQSRHDRERGDKEVRDKVLRWSSLGREPLG
;
A
#
# COMPACT_ATOMS: atom_id res chain seq x y z
N MET A 1 -2.48 -6.87 20.31
CA MET A 1 -1.84 -6.28 19.11
C MET A 1 -0.63 -7.14 18.86
N GLN A 2 -0.51 -7.77 17.68
CA GLN A 2 0.75 -8.45 17.35
C GLN A 2 1.77 -7.36 17.05
N ASP A 3 2.95 -7.47 17.66
CA ASP A 3 4.05 -6.56 17.35
C ASP A 3 4.46 -6.73 15.89
N LEU A 4 4.80 -5.63 15.24
CA LEU A 4 5.30 -5.68 13.87
C LEU A 4 6.61 -6.49 13.87
N GLN A 5 6.76 -7.41 12.91
CA GLN A 5 7.96 -8.25 12.82
C GLN A 5 9.12 -7.46 12.21
N LYS A 6 10.28 -7.44 12.88
CA LYS A 6 11.54 -7.02 12.28
C LYS A 6 12.13 -8.17 11.48
N ILE A 7 12.57 -7.90 10.25
CA ILE A 7 13.30 -8.87 9.43
C ILE A 7 14.71 -8.36 9.13
N ASN A 8 15.71 -9.24 9.23
CA ASN A 8 17.09 -8.91 8.88
C ASN A 8 17.29 -9.08 7.37
N PHE A 9 16.88 -8.05 6.63
CA PHE A 9 16.90 -8.03 5.16
C PHE A 9 17.23 -6.63 4.68
N ARG A 10 18.11 -6.52 3.68
CA ARG A 10 18.47 -5.24 3.06
C ARG A 10 17.87 -5.19 1.66
N LEU A 11 16.74 -4.50 1.55
CA LEU A 11 15.99 -4.34 0.31
C LEU A 11 16.82 -3.59 -0.75
N GLN A 12 16.94 -4.15 -1.95
CA GLN A 12 17.48 -3.47 -3.13
C GLN A 12 16.37 -3.13 -4.12
N THR A 13 15.46 -4.09 -4.36
CA THR A 13 14.32 -3.92 -5.29
C THR A 13 13.04 -4.50 -4.69
N ALA A 14 11.89 -3.91 -5.02
CA ALA A 14 10.62 -4.26 -4.38
C ALA A 14 10.12 -5.69 -4.71
N ASP A 15 10.58 -6.32 -5.78
CA ASP A 15 10.25 -7.71 -6.11
C ASP A 15 10.90 -8.72 -5.16
N GLU A 16 11.87 -8.29 -4.34
CA GLU A 16 12.46 -9.10 -3.27
C GLU A 16 11.56 -9.17 -2.02
N ILE A 17 10.57 -8.27 -1.88
CA ILE A 17 9.69 -8.21 -0.70
C ILE A 17 8.89 -9.51 -0.54
N PRO A 18 8.20 -10.05 -1.58
CA PRO A 18 7.45 -11.29 -1.42
C PRO A 18 8.28 -12.49 -0.95
N PRO A 19 9.44 -12.84 -1.55
CA PRO A 19 10.26 -13.95 -1.06
C PRO A 19 10.87 -13.67 0.32
N ALA A 20 11.29 -12.43 0.63
CA ALA A 20 11.82 -12.09 1.96
C ALA A 20 10.77 -12.30 3.07
N LEU A 21 9.54 -11.87 2.84
CA LEU A 21 8.43 -12.07 3.78
C LEU A 21 7.99 -13.53 3.87
N ASN A 22 8.14 -14.32 2.80
CA ASN A 22 7.92 -15.77 2.85
C ASN A 22 8.98 -16.44 3.74
N GLN A 23 10.26 -16.12 3.55
CA GLN A 23 11.36 -16.70 4.32
C GLN A 23 11.27 -16.37 5.81
N ALA A 24 10.72 -15.20 6.13
CA ALA A 24 10.51 -14.75 7.50
C ALA A 24 9.21 -15.30 8.15
N ASP A 25 8.45 -16.15 7.44
CA ASP A 25 7.14 -16.65 7.86
C ASP A 25 6.18 -15.52 8.29
N CYS A 26 6.27 -14.36 7.60
CA CYS A 26 5.46 -13.19 7.94
C CYS A 26 3.98 -13.46 7.61
N PRO A 27 3.08 -13.37 8.61
CA PRO A 27 1.70 -13.82 8.47
C PRO A 27 0.89 -12.89 7.57
N TRP A 28 -0.02 -13.49 6.79
CA TRP A 28 -1.05 -12.77 6.07
C TRP A 28 -2.19 -12.35 7.01
N GLN A 29 -2.77 -11.19 6.72
CA GLN A 29 -3.89 -10.58 7.42
C GLN A 29 -4.98 -10.21 6.39
N ASP A 30 -6.21 -10.65 6.63
CA ASP A 30 -7.32 -10.39 5.73
C ASP A 30 -7.87 -8.96 5.87
N ILE A 31 -8.15 -8.31 4.74
CA ILE A 31 -8.94 -7.07 4.69
C ILE A 31 -10.35 -7.44 4.25
N ALA A 32 -11.17 -7.92 5.20
CA ALA A 32 -12.48 -8.51 4.90
C ALA A 32 -13.68 -7.70 5.44
N HIS A 33 -13.44 -6.64 6.20
CA HIS A 33 -14.49 -5.87 6.85
C HIS A 33 -15.14 -4.85 5.90
N CYS A 34 -16.38 -5.11 5.47
CA CYS A 34 -17.19 -4.15 4.74
C CYS A 34 -18.02 -3.31 5.71
N ASN A 35 -17.63 -2.05 5.90
CA ASN A 35 -18.30 -1.12 6.82
C ASN A 35 -19.72 -0.70 6.37
N TRP A 36 -20.00 -0.77 5.06
CA TRP A 36 -21.28 -0.31 4.46
C TRP A 36 -21.90 -1.34 3.51
N PRO A 37 -22.23 -2.55 3.99
CA PRO A 37 -22.63 -3.66 3.14
C PRO A 37 -23.94 -3.43 2.39
N GLU A 38 -24.83 -2.58 2.90
CA GLU A 38 -26.12 -2.26 2.26
C GLU A 38 -25.96 -1.42 0.99
N LYS A 39 -24.90 -0.59 0.92
CA LYS A 39 -24.64 0.31 -0.22
C LYS A 39 -23.57 -0.25 -1.15
N PHE A 40 -22.55 -0.91 -0.59
CA PHE A 40 -21.38 -1.41 -1.31
C PHE A 40 -21.12 -2.88 -0.91
N PRO A 41 -21.94 -3.83 -1.41
CA PRO A 41 -21.89 -5.22 -0.95
C PRO A 41 -20.72 -6.03 -1.52
N TYR A 42 -20.05 -5.55 -2.57
CA TYR A 42 -18.93 -6.22 -3.20
C TYR A 42 -17.75 -6.38 -2.24
N ARG A 43 -17.17 -7.58 -2.18
CA ARG A 43 -16.08 -7.95 -1.26
C ARG A 43 -15.01 -8.74 -2.03
N PRO A 44 -14.05 -8.07 -2.67
CA PRO A 44 -12.92 -8.76 -3.28
C PRO A 44 -12.12 -9.50 -2.20
N LYS A 45 -11.39 -10.54 -2.59
CA LYS A 45 -10.50 -11.22 -1.63
C LYS A 45 -9.22 -10.41 -1.53
N VAL A 46 -8.99 -9.85 -0.35
CA VAL A 46 -7.83 -8.99 -0.10
C VAL A 46 -7.13 -9.45 1.15
N ALA A 47 -5.82 -9.64 1.06
CA ALA A 47 -4.95 -9.87 2.20
C ALA A 47 -3.71 -8.99 2.08
N PHE A 48 -3.14 -8.64 3.21
CA PHE A 48 -1.86 -7.95 3.27
C PHE A 48 -0.95 -8.62 4.30
N ARG A 49 0.34 -8.31 4.21
CA ARG A 49 1.29 -8.59 5.28
C ARG A 49 2.26 -7.44 5.37
N ILE A 50 2.82 -7.27 6.57
CA ILE A 50 3.62 -6.11 6.91
C ILE A 50 4.76 -6.52 7.84
N ALA A 51 5.94 -5.97 7.59
CA ALA A 51 7.13 -6.12 8.41
C ALA A 51 8.00 -4.87 8.30
N TYR A 52 9.09 -4.79 9.06
CA TYR A 52 10.06 -3.70 8.91
C TYR A 52 11.51 -4.20 8.93
N THR A 53 12.38 -3.42 8.31
CA THR A 53 13.84 -3.54 8.39
C THR A 53 14.40 -2.33 9.15
N ASP A 54 15.71 -2.20 9.26
CA ASP A 54 16.31 -0.97 9.81
C ASP A 54 16.00 0.28 8.96
N ASP A 55 15.73 0.11 7.67
CA ASP A 55 15.64 1.22 6.70
C ASP A 55 14.24 1.40 6.09
N ALA A 56 13.34 0.42 6.22
CA ALA A 56 12.07 0.42 5.48
C ALA A 56 10.92 -0.30 6.20
N LEU A 57 9.71 0.19 5.96
CA LEU A 57 8.47 -0.55 6.16
C LEU A 57 8.18 -1.37 4.89
N LEU A 58 7.89 -2.65 5.04
CA LEU A 58 7.60 -3.57 3.94
C LEU A 58 6.12 -3.88 3.93
N LEU A 59 5.46 -3.61 2.80
CA LEU A 59 4.05 -3.92 2.57
C LEU A 59 3.92 -4.83 1.36
N HIS A 60 3.09 -5.86 1.49
CA HIS A 60 2.74 -6.73 0.38
C HIS A 60 1.24 -7.03 0.43
N TYR A 61 0.53 -6.60 -0.62
CA TYR A 61 -0.89 -6.85 -0.79
C TYR A 61 -1.10 -7.95 -1.82
N ARG A 62 -2.12 -8.78 -1.60
CA ARG A 62 -2.66 -9.72 -2.57
C ARG A 62 -4.15 -9.43 -2.74
N VAL A 63 -4.55 -9.18 -3.98
CA VAL A 63 -5.92 -8.81 -4.35
C VAL A 63 -6.42 -9.77 -5.43
N GLU A 64 -7.61 -10.32 -5.24
CA GLU A 64 -8.38 -11.01 -6.28
C GLU A 64 -9.72 -10.26 -6.42
N GLU A 65 -9.91 -9.59 -7.56
CA GLU A 65 -11.07 -8.76 -7.90
C GLU A 65 -11.60 -9.08 -9.31
N GLU A 66 -12.83 -8.67 -9.63
CA GLU A 66 -13.52 -9.01 -10.88
C GLU A 66 -13.10 -8.15 -12.06
N CYS A 67 -12.76 -6.88 -11.81
CA CYS A 67 -12.35 -5.92 -12.81
C CYS A 67 -11.13 -5.17 -12.28
N ILE A 68 -10.14 -4.95 -13.14
CA ILE A 68 -8.94 -4.19 -12.80
C ILE A 68 -8.87 -2.93 -13.65
N MET A 69 -8.44 -1.82 -13.06
CA MET A 69 -8.16 -0.58 -13.77
C MET A 69 -6.96 0.14 -13.17
N ALA A 70 -6.14 0.75 -14.02
CA ALA A 70 -4.98 1.55 -13.65
C ALA A 70 -4.69 2.58 -14.75
N LEU A 71 -5.34 3.75 -14.68
CA LEU A 71 -5.18 4.85 -15.63
C LEU A 71 -4.60 6.11 -15.00
N ALA A 72 -4.68 6.26 -13.67
CA ALA A 72 -4.16 7.41 -12.97
C ALA A 72 -2.62 7.40 -12.92
N GLU A 73 -2.02 8.57 -13.14
CA GLU A 73 -0.60 8.82 -12.92
C GLU A 73 -0.30 9.09 -11.43
N ASP A 74 0.98 9.08 -11.05
CA ASP A 74 1.45 9.46 -9.72
C ASP A 74 0.86 10.81 -9.26
N ASN A 75 0.40 10.88 -8.00
CA ASN A 75 -0.36 11.99 -7.41
C ASN A 75 -1.69 12.35 -8.11
N GLY A 76 -2.12 11.57 -9.10
CA GLY A 76 -3.45 11.66 -9.70
C GLY A 76 -4.55 11.09 -8.79
N PRO A 77 -5.76 10.87 -9.33
CA PRO A 77 -6.88 10.28 -8.60
C PRO A 77 -6.71 8.75 -8.44
N ILE A 78 -5.65 8.31 -7.75
CA ILE A 78 -5.30 6.89 -7.58
C ILE A 78 -6.49 6.06 -7.03
N TRP A 79 -7.30 6.65 -6.15
CA TRP A 79 -8.49 6.02 -5.57
C TRP A 79 -9.61 5.69 -6.57
N THR A 80 -9.54 6.16 -7.83
CA THR A 80 -10.53 5.79 -8.86
C THR A 80 -10.14 4.54 -9.64
N ASP A 81 -8.87 4.11 -9.52
CA ASP A 81 -8.35 2.86 -10.07
C ASP A 81 -8.55 1.70 -9.08
N SER A 82 -8.15 0.48 -9.47
CA SER A 82 -7.98 -0.64 -8.54
C SER A 82 -6.84 -0.31 -7.57
N CYS A 83 -7.20 0.12 -6.36
CA CYS A 83 -6.30 0.76 -5.40
C CYS A 83 -6.30 0.05 -4.04
N VAL A 84 -5.11 -0.03 -3.44
CA VAL A 84 -4.92 -0.36 -2.02
C VAL A 84 -4.35 0.84 -1.28
N GLU A 85 -4.71 0.98 -0.01
CA GLU A 85 -4.31 2.11 0.81
C GLU A 85 -3.70 1.66 2.15
N CYS A 86 -2.74 2.44 2.63
CA CYS A 86 -2.16 2.31 3.95
C CYS A 86 -2.19 3.67 4.66
N PHE A 87 -2.72 3.69 5.87
CA PHE A 87 -2.74 4.87 6.74
C PHE A 87 -1.89 4.59 7.96
N ILE A 88 -0.93 5.49 8.26
CA ILE A 88 0.03 5.30 9.36
C ILE A 88 0.32 6.62 10.08
N SER A 89 0.40 6.57 11.42
CA SER A 89 0.82 7.66 12.30
C SER A 89 2.03 7.16 13.09
N PRO A 90 3.26 7.36 12.59
CA PRO A 90 4.45 6.77 13.21
C PRO A 90 4.92 7.52 14.47
N ALA A 91 4.45 8.75 14.68
CA ALA A 91 4.79 9.60 15.82
C ALA A 91 3.52 10.10 16.54
N GLU A 92 3.68 10.51 17.78
CA GLU A 92 2.63 11.13 18.60
C GLU A 92 2.58 12.66 18.40
N ASP A 93 2.71 13.13 17.16
CA ASP A 93 2.68 14.55 16.77
C ASP A 93 1.35 14.98 16.13
N GLY A 94 0.41 14.03 16.01
CA GLY A 94 -0.91 14.23 15.41
C GLY A 94 -0.91 14.18 13.88
N TYR A 95 0.23 13.95 13.23
CA TYR A 95 0.31 13.78 11.78
C TYR A 95 0.12 12.31 11.41
N TYR A 96 -0.62 12.08 10.31
CA TYR A 96 -0.68 10.77 9.69
C TYR A 96 -0.37 10.87 8.19
N TYR A 97 0.04 9.74 7.63
CA TYR A 97 0.34 9.57 6.24
C TYR A 97 -0.71 8.67 5.61
N ASN A 98 -1.20 9.03 4.42
CA ASN A 98 -1.94 8.12 3.54
C ASN A 98 -1.06 7.79 2.34
N ILE A 99 -0.89 6.50 2.11
CA ILE A 99 -0.16 5.95 0.98
C ILE A 99 -1.17 5.16 0.17
N GLU A 100 -1.51 5.67 -1.01
CA GLU A 100 -2.46 5.07 -1.94
C GLU A 100 -1.67 4.56 -3.14
N ALA A 101 -1.91 3.33 -3.58
CA ALA A 101 -1.25 2.76 -4.74
C ALA A 101 -2.25 1.96 -5.59
N ASN A 102 -2.29 2.25 -6.89
CA ASN A 102 -3.08 1.44 -7.83
C ASN A 102 -2.37 0.12 -8.17
N CYS A 103 -3.04 -0.76 -8.90
CA CYS A 103 -2.58 -2.12 -9.18
C CYS A 103 -1.32 -2.21 -10.07
N ILE A 104 -0.86 -1.10 -10.66
CA ILE A 104 0.44 -1.00 -11.36
C ILE A 104 1.48 -0.21 -10.56
N GLY A 105 1.13 0.25 -9.35
CA GLY A 105 2.00 0.94 -8.40
C GLY A 105 2.22 2.44 -8.70
N ASN A 106 1.36 3.08 -9.51
CA ASN A 106 1.28 4.53 -9.45
C ASN A 106 0.66 4.90 -8.10
N MET A 107 1.20 5.96 -7.49
CA MET A 107 0.96 6.21 -6.08
C MET A 107 0.71 7.67 -5.77
N LEU A 108 0.06 7.86 -4.63
CA LEU A 108 -0.17 9.14 -4.01
C LEU A 108 0.21 9.02 -2.54
N ILE A 109 0.98 10.00 -2.05
CA ILE A 109 1.35 10.11 -0.64
C ILE A 109 0.84 11.46 -0.14
N GLY A 110 0.08 11.44 0.94
CA GLY A 110 -0.33 12.64 1.66
C GLY A 110 0.13 12.61 3.12
N CYS A 111 0.39 13.78 3.69
CA CYS A 111 0.71 13.98 5.10
C CYS A 111 -0.13 15.12 5.68
N GLY A 112 -0.71 14.94 6.86
CA GLY A 112 -1.41 16.02 7.55
C GLY A 112 -2.10 15.55 8.84
N GLN A 113 -2.67 16.50 9.58
CA GLN A 113 -3.40 16.21 10.82
C GLN A 113 -4.88 15.88 10.59
N SER A 114 -5.38 16.08 9.36
CA SER A 114 -6.76 15.81 9.00
C SER A 114 -6.85 15.31 7.55
N ARG A 115 -8.05 14.88 7.14
CA ARG A 115 -8.31 14.51 5.73
C ARG A 115 -8.21 15.69 4.75
N HIS A 116 -8.34 16.92 5.25
CA HIS A 116 -8.27 18.16 4.49
C HIS A 116 -6.87 18.76 4.57
N ASP A 117 -6.49 19.51 3.53
CA ASP A 117 -5.25 20.30 3.47
C ASP A 117 -3.95 19.51 3.72
N ARG A 118 -3.95 18.24 3.28
CA ARG A 118 -2.77 17.38 3.33
C ARG A 118 -1.71 17.82 2.33
N GLU A 119 -0.47 17.86 2.77
CA GLU A 119 0.68 18.05 1.89
C GLU A 119 0.92 16.79 1.07
N ARG A 120 1.17 16.97 -0.24
CA ARG A 120 1.48 15.85 -1.13
C ARG A 120 2.98 15.58 -1.11
N GLY A 121 3.35 14.31 -0.97
CA GLY A 121 4.73 13.90 -1.21
C GLY A 121 5.12 14.26 -2.65
N ASP A 122 6.18 15.04 -2.81
CA ASP A 122 6.71 15.40 -4.12
C ASP A 122 7.40 14.21 -4.80
N LYS A 123 7.97 14.44 -5.98
CA LYS A 123 8.63 13.37 -6.74
C LYS A 123 9.80 12.79 -5.95
N GLU A 124 10.59 13.61 -5.27
CA GLU A 124 11.76 13.16 -4.51
C GLU A 124 11.37 12.24 -3.35
N VAL A 125 10.24 12.52 -2.68
CA VAL A 125 9.68 11.65 -1.65
C VAL A 125 9.18 10.34 -2.28
N ARG A 126 8.42 10.41 -3.37
CA ARG A 126 7.83 9.23 -4.02
C ARG A 126 8.86 8.30 -4.67
N ASP A 127 9.97 8.83 -5.16
CA ASP A 127 11.07 8.06 -5.74
C ASP A 127 11.81 7.20 -4.69
N LYS A 128 11.66 7.51 -3.39
CA LYS A 128 12.21 6.68 -2.30
C LYS A 128 11.40 5.42 -2.03
N VAL A 129 10.16 5.35 -2.53
CA VAL A 129 9.32 4.17 -2.37
C VAL A 129 9.63 3.19 -3.48
N LEU A 130 10.23 2.05 -3.13
CA LEU A 130 10.40 0.93 -4.05
C LEU A 130 9.04 0.26 -4.28
N ARG A 131 8.70 -0.02 -5.54
CA ARG A 131 7.38 -0.52 -5.94
C ARG A 131 7.52 -1.69 -6.89
N TRP A 132 6.68 -2.69 -6.72
CA TRP A 132 6.58 -3.84 -7.61
C TRP A 132 5.12 -4.26 -7.73
N SER A 133 4.74 -4.68 -8.93
CA SER A 133 3.42 -5.25 -9.22
C SER A 133 3.57 -6.47 -10.12
N SER A 134 2.78 -7.51 -9.83
CA SER A 134 2.64 -8.69 -10.69
C SER A 134 1.97 -8.39 -12.03
N LEU A 135 1.34 -7.22 -12.17
CA LEU A 135 0.69 -6.75 -13.40
C LEU A 135 1.61 -5.86 -14.27
N GLY A 136 2.84 -5.59 -13.82
CA GLY A 136 3.75 -4.67 -14.49
C GLY A 136 3.45 -3.19 -14.17
N ARG A 137 3.87 -2.30 -15.07
CA ARG A 137 3.86 -0.83 -14.88
C ARG A 137 3.08 -0.06 -15.95
N GLU A 138 2.54 -0.76 -16.93
CA GLU A 138 1.80 -0.14 -18.04
C GLU A 138 0.31 0.04 -17.67
N PRO A 139 -0.38 1.05 -18.22
CA PRO A 139 -1.80 1.26 -17.96
C PRO A 139 -2.69 0.07 -18.31
N LEU A 140 -3.77 -0.12 -17.54
CA LEU A 140 -4.76 -1.19 -17.72
C LEU A 140 -6.18 -0.60 -17.63
N GLY A 141 -7.08 -0.93 -18.56
CA GLY A 141 -8.46 -0.43 -18.56
C GLY A 141 -9.31 -1.01 -19.68
#